data_AF-A0A966U5X4-F1
#
_entry.id   AF-A0A966U5X4-F1
#
_cell.length_a   1.000
_cell.length_b   1.000
_cell.length_c   1.000
_cell.angle_alpha   90.00
_cell.angle_beta   90.00
_cell.angle_gamma   90.00
#
_symmetry.space_group_name_H-M   'P 1'
#
loop_
_entity.id
_entity.type
_entity.pdbx_description
1 polymer ?
#
loop_
_entity_poly.entity_id
_entity_poly.type
_entity_poly.pdbx_seq_one_letter_code
_entity_poly.pdbx_strand_id
1 'polypeptide(L)'
;MKTKAAVLWELNAPWSIEEIDLDPPGPNEVLVKLVASGMCHSDEHLVTGDLPAAFPIIGGHEGAGVVQQVGSSVTWLQPGDHVVFGFIPSCGRCPSCST
;
A
#
# COMPACT_ATOMS: atom_id res chain seq x y z
N MET A 1 -12.64 -6.41 -6.35
CA MET A 1 -12.04 -6.96 -7.58
C MET A 1 -10.99 -7.98 -7.22
N LYS A 2 -10.82 -9.03 -8.03
CA LYS A 2 -9.76 -10.03 -7.82
C LYS A 2 -8.40 -9.48 -8.23
N THR A 3 -7.37 -9.68 -7.42
CA THR A 3 -5.99 -9.31 -7.73
C THR A 3 -5.02 -10.25 -7.00
N LYS A 4 -3.74 -10.24 -7.39
CA LYS A 4 -2.68 -10.99 -6.69
C LYS A 4 -1.98 -10.11 -5.66
N ALA A 5 -1.63 -10.70 -4.51
CA ALA A 5 -0.85 -10.05 -3.47
C ALA A 5 0.14 -11.04 -2.84
N ALA A 6 1.21 -10.51 -2.23
CA ALA A 6 2.12 -11.26 -1.37
C ALA A 6 1.64 -11.14 0.08
N VAL A 7 1.19 -12.25 0.66
CA VAL A 7 0.64 -12.35 2.00
C VAL A 7 1.63 -13.05 2.92
N LEU A 8 1.86 -12.46 4.10
CA LEU A 8 2.56 -13.08 5.20
C LEU A 8 1.55 -13.46 6.28
N TRP A 9 1.37 -14.76 6.47
CA TRP A 9 0.33 -15.31 7.34
C TRP A 9 0.70 -15.29 8.81
N GLU A 10 1.99 -15.46 9.11
CA GLU A 10 2.52 -15.52 10.47
C GLU A 10 4.01 -15.20 10.47
N LEU A 11 4.56 -15.00 11.67
CA LEU A 11 5.96 -14.71 11.88
C LEU A 11 6.86 -15.86 11.42
N ASN A 12 8.00 -15.54 10.81
CA ASN A 12 8.99 -16.50 10.26
C ASN A 12 8.44 -17.45 9.18
N ALA A 13 7.30 -17.12 8.55
CA ALA A 13 6.77 -17.86 7.40
C ALA A 13 7.27 -17.25 6.08
N PRO A 14 7.35 -18.05 5.00
CA PRO A 14 7.59 -17.51 3.66
C PRO A 14 6.38 -16.70 3.17
N TRP A 15 6.63 -15.74 2.28
CA TRP A 15 5.57 -15.04 1.54
C TRP A 15 4.75 -15.99 0.67
N SER A 16 3.42 -15.88 0.74
CA SER A 16 2.48 -16.59 -0.11
C SER A 16 1.92 -15.66 -1.19
N ILE A 17 1.95 -16.08 -2.46
CA ILE A 17 1.35 -15.31 -3.55
C ILE A 17 -0.07 -15.82 -3.77
N GLU A 18 -1.05 -15.00 -3.42
CA GLU A 18 -2.46 -15.40 -3.39
C GLU A 18 -3.34 -14.46 -4.19
N GLU A 19 -4.48 -14.98 -4.65
CA GLU A 19 -5.55 -14.17 -5.19
C GLU A 19 -6.43 -13.66 -4.04
N ILE A 20 -6.61 -12.35 -3.96
CA ILE A 20 -7.40 -11.67 -2.93
C ILE A 20 -8.55 -10.89 -3.56
N ASP A 21 -9.57 -10.62 -2.76
CA ASP A 21 -10.61 -9.63 -3.07
C ASP A 21 -10.20 -8.26 -2.53
N LEU A 22 -10.10 -7.27 -3.42
CA LEU A 22 -9.84 -5.88 -3.07
C LEU A 22 -11.11 -5.05 -3.27
N ASP A 23 -11.57 -4.39 -2.22
CA ASP A 23 -12.75 -3.53 -2.29
C ASP A 23 -12.52 -2.29 -3.18
N PRO A 24 -13.59 -1.69 -3.74
CA PRO A 24 -13.47 -0.38 -4.38
C PRO A 24 -13.01 0.68 -3.37
N PRO A 25 -12.35 1.77 -3.82
CA PRO A 25 -11.88 2.80 -2.90
C PRO A 25 -13.04 3.48 -2.19
N GLY A 26 -12.91 3.68 -0.87
CA GLY A 26 -13.79 4.54 -0.09
C GLY A 26 -13.69 6.02 -0.50
N PRO A 27 -14.50 6.91 0.11
CA PRO A 27 -14.62 8.30 -0.33
C PRO A 27 -13.30 9.10 -0.39
N ASN A 28 -12.38 8.87 0.54
CA ASN A 28 -11.09 9.58 0.64
C ASN A 28 -9.90 8.72 0.16
N GLU A 29 -10.16 7.62 -0.53
CA GLU A 29 -9.16 6.62 -0.91
C GLU A 29 -8.91 6.64 -2.41
N VAL A 30 -7.78 6.05 -2.80
CA VAL A 30 -7.36 5.95 -4.20
C VAL A 30 -7.00 4.50 -4.48
N LEU A 31 -7.59 3.94 -5.53
CA LEU A 31 -7.22 2.63 -6.05
C LEU A 31 -6.13 2.82 -7.10
N VAL A 32 -4.98 2.21 -6.87
CA VAL A 32 -3.79 2.32 -7.73
C VAL A 32 -3.45 0.95 -8.29
N LYS A 33 -3.24 0.88 -9.61
CA LYS A 33 -2.63 -0.28 -10.26
C LYS A 33 -1.12 -0.15 -10.14
N LEU A 34 -0.50 -1.00 -9.30
CA LEU A 34 0.96 -1.07 -9.21
C LEU A 34 1.58 -1.45 -10.56
N VAL A 35 2.67 -0.77 -10.91
CA VAL A 35 3.49 -1.05 -12.09
C VAL A 35 4.81 -1.68 -11.65
N ALA A 36 5.39 -1.21 -10.54
CA ALA A 36 6.58 -1.78 -9.94
C ALA A 36 6.56 -1.59 -8.42
N SER A 37 7.22 -2.52 -7.71
CA SER A 37 7.51 -2.43 -6.28
C SER A 37 8.93 -2.89 -6.02
N GLY A 38 9.65 -2.15 -5.20
CA GLY A 38 10.91 -2.58 -4.59
C GLY A 38 10.67 -3.59 -3.47
N MET A 39 11.72 -4.33 -3.15
CA MET A 39 11.82 -5.16 -1.94
C MET A 39 12.79 -4.47 -1.00
N CYS A 40 12.28 -3.92 0.10
CA CYS A 40 13.10 -3.26 1.09
C CYS A 40 13.45 -4.24 2.22
N HIS A 41 14.53 -3.96 2.95
CA HIS A 41 14.87 -4.76 4.12
C HIS A 41 13.83 -4.62 5.25
N SER A 42 13.07 -3.52 5.30
CA SER A 42 11.93 -3.35 6.20
C SER A 42 10.78 -4.32 5.92
N ASP A 43 10.65 -4.85 4.70
CA ASP A 43 9.69 -5.92 4.43
C ASP A 43 10.17 -7.23 5.09
N GLU A 44 11.49 -7.49 5.14
CA GLU A 44 12.06 -8.64 5.85
C GLU A 44 11.86 -8.53 7.37
N HIS A 45 11.90 -7.31 7.93
CA HIS A 45 11.60 -7.10 9.34
C HIS A 45 10.18 -7.51 9.75
N LEU A 46 9.23 -7.59 8.80
CA LEU A 46 7.91 -8.19 9.04
C LEU A 46 7.99 -9.71 9.19
N VAL A 47 8.90 -10.36 8.45
CA VAL A 47 9.14 -11.81 8.50
C VAL A 47 9.84 -12.18 9.79
N THR A 48 10.90 -11.46 10.17
CA THR A 48 11.72 -11.74 11.36
C THR A 48 11.09 -11.24 12.66
N GLY A 49 10.17 -10.28 12.58
CA GLY A 49 9.47 -9.69 13.73
C GLY A 49 10.20 -8.52 14.37
N ASP A 50 11.25 -8.02 13.73
CA ASP A 50 11.93 -6.78 14.14
C ASP A 50 11.00 -5.57 13.99
N LEU A 51 10.03 -5.64 13.08
CA LEU A 51 8.93 -4.70 12.95
C LEU A 51 7.62 -5.36 13.43
N PRO A 52 7.06 -4.93 14.57
CA PRO A 52 5.78 -5.46 15.05
C PRO A 52 4.65 -5.23 14.03
N ALA A 53 3.93 -6.29 13.68
CA ALA A 53 2.81 -6.24 12.76
C ALA A 53 1.66 -7.16 13.23
N ALA A 54 0.45 -6.86 12.79
CA ALA A 54 -0.68 -7.75 12.93
C ALA A 54 -0.75 -8.67 11.70
N PHE A 55 -0.87 -9.98 11.93
CA PHE A 55 -0.97 -10.97 10.87
C PHE A 55 -2.42 -11.44 10.68
N PRO A 56 -2.83 -11.80 9.44
CA PRO A 56 -2.04 -11.76 8.20
C PRO A 56 -1.82 -10.33 7.70
N ILE A 57 -0.72 -10.12 6.96
CA ILE A 57 -0.37 -8.81 6.37
C ILE A 57 0.03 -8.94 4.90
N ILE A 58 -0.31 -7.93 4.10
CA ILE A 58 0.21 -7.75 2.75
C ILE A 58 1.45 -6.84 2.84
N GLY A 59 2.60 -7.31 2.39
CA GLY A 59 3.86 -6.57 2.45
C GLY A 59 4.00 -5.49 1.37
N GLY A 60 5.15 -4.81 1.37
CA GLY A 60 5.52 -3.81 0.37
C GLY A 60 5.10 -2.39 0.75
N HIS A 61 6.04 -1.46 0.62
CA HIS A 61 5.82 -0.03 0.89
C HIS A 61 6.62 0.90 -0.05
N GLU A 62 7.40 0.32 -0.96
CA GLU A 62 8.21 1.04 -1.94
C GLU A 62 7.67 0.74 -3.35
N GLY A 63 6.73 1.55 -3.84
CA GLY A 63 6.08 1.27 -5.13
C GLY A 63 5.84 2.49 -5.99
N ALA A 64 5.51 2.22 -7.26
CA ALA A 64 4.97 3.20 -8.19
C ALA A 64 3.87 2.56 -9.04
N GLY A 65 2.87 3.35 -9.41
CA GLY A 65 1.73 2.86 -10.16
C GLY A 65 0.95 3.96 -10.85
N VAL A 66 -0.20 3.55 -11.39
CA VAL A 66 -1.14 4.44 -12.08
C VAL A 66 -2.47 4.41 -11.35
N VAL A 67 -3.03 5.58 -11.06
CA VAL A 67 -4.36 5.71 -10.45
C VAL A 67 -5.39 5.08 -11.38
N GLN A 68 -6.16 4.12 -10.85
CA GLN A 68 -7.21 3.43 -11.58
C GLN A 68 -8.59 4.00 -11.24
N GLN A 69 -8.83 4.34 -9.98
CA GLN A 69 -10.08 4.93 -9.51
C GLN A 69 -9.81 5.80 -8.28
N VAL A 70 -10.60 6.86 -8.11
CA VAL A 70 -10.58 7.72 -6.92
C VAL A 70 -11.93 7.68 -6.21
N GLY A 71 -11.90 7.84 -4.89
CA GLY A 71 -13.09 8.03 -4.08
C GLY A 71 -13.80 9.37 -4.36
N SER A 72 -15.06 9.47 -3.97
CA SER A 72 -15.91 10.63 -4.27
C SER A 72 -15.48 11.95 -3.62
N SER A 73 -14.61 11.91 -2.60
CA SER A 73 -14.08 13.09 -1.90
C SER A 73 -12.64 13.43 -2.32
N VAL A 74 -12.01 12.63 -3.18
CA VAL A 74 -10.68 12.92 -3.72
C VAL A 74 -10.80 13.95 -4.85
N THR A 75 -10.11 15.09 -4.69
CA THR A 75 -10.19 16.22 -5.63
C THR A 75 -8.86 16.57 -6.30
N TRP A 76 -7.78 15.89 -5.92
CA TRP A 76 -6.40 16.25 -6.28
C TRP A 76 -5.68 15.17 -7.11
N LEU A 77 -6.35 14.05 -7.38
CA LEU A 77 -5.92 12.99 -8.30
C LEU A 77 -7.09 12.58 -9.19
N GLN A 78 -6.76 11.98 -10.33
CA GLN A 78 -7.71 11.38 -11.25
C GLN A 78 -7.15 10.08 -11.87
N PRO A 79 -8.02 9.19 -12.40
CA PRO A 79 -7.58 8.03 -13.15
C PRO A 79 -6.59 8.39 -14.27
N GLY A 80 -5.49 7.64 -14.36
CA GLY A 80 -4.40 7.87 -15.31
C GLY A 80 -3.19 8.62 -14.72
N ASP A 81 -3.32 9.26 -13.55
CA ASP A 81 -2.18 9.90 -12.90
C ASP A 81 -1.14 8.88 -12.44
N HIS A 82 0.14 9.20 -12.61
CA HIS A 82 1.24 8.40 -12.11
C HIS A 82 1.56 8.80 -10.67
N VAL A 83 1.68 7.82 -9.78
CA VAL A 83 1.93 8.03 -8.35
C VAL A 83 3.06 7.16 -7.85
N VAL A 84 3.79 7.68 -6.86
CA VAL A 84 4.75 6.93 -6.04
C VAL A 84 4.19 6.80 -4.62
N PHE A 85 4.45 5.69 -3.96
CA PHE A 85 3.97 5.43 -2.61
C PHE A 85 4.94 6.01 -1.58
N GLY A 86 4.41 6.79 -0.64
CA GLY A 86 5.14 7.25 0.54
C GLY A 86 4.63 6.51 1.77
N PHE A 87 5.52 5.79 2.45
CA PHE A 87 5.17 5.07 3.69
C PHE A 87 4.75 6.02 4.82
N ILE A 88 5.37 7.21 4.89
CA ILE A 88 5.07 8.23 5.88
C ILE A 88 3.96 9.16 5.34
N PRO A 89 2.77 9.18 5.96
CA PRO A 89 1.69 10.05 5.51
C PRO A 89 2.05 11.54 5.69
N SER A 90 1.68 12.36 4.70
CA SER A 90 1.85 13.81 4.72
C SER A 90 0.49 14.50 4.57
N CYS A 91 -0.10 14.95 5.68
CA CYS A 91 -1.47 15.46 5.67
C CYS A 91 -1.59 16.95 5.32
N GLY A 92 -0.47 17.67 5.24
CA GLY A 92 -0.43 19.10 4.90
C GLY A 92 -1.02 20.06 5.94
N ARG A 93 -1.54 19.55 7.07
CA ARG A 93 -2.29 20.34 8.06
C ARG A 93 -1.86 20.18 9.52
N CYS A 94 -1.00 19.21 9.85
CA CYS A 94 -0.45 19.06 11.20
C CYS A 94 0.82 19.91 11.36
N PRO A 95 1.29 20.18 12.60
CA PRO A 95 2.48 21.00 12.84
C PRO A 95 3.73 20.52 12.09
N SER A 96 3.88 19.20 11.92
CA SER A 96 5.01 18.62 11.18
C SER A 96 4.91 18.81 9.65
N CYS A 97 3.71 19.09 9.13
CA CYS A 97 3.45 19.27 7.70
C CYS A 97 3.19 20.72 7.28
N SER A 98 2.81 21.61 8.20
CA SER A 98 2.26 22.94 7.90
C SER A 98 3.30 24.08 7.88
N THR A 99 4.58 23.79 7.65
CA THR A 99 5.61 24.83 7.45
C THR A 99 5.55 25.41 6.05
#